data_AF-A0A937ZYD9-F1
#
_entry.id   AF-A0A937ZYD9-F1
#
_cell.length_a   1.000
_cell.length_b   1.000
_cell.length_c   1.000
_cell.angle_alpha   90.00
_cell.angle_beta   90.00
_cell.angle_gamma   90.00
#
_symmetry.space_group_name_H-M   'P 1'
#
loop_
_entity.id
_entity.type
_entity.pdbx_description
1 polymer ?
#
loop_
_entity_poly.entity_id
_entity_poly.type
_entity_poly.pdbx_seq_one_letter_code
_entity_poly.pdbx_strand_id
1 'polypeptide(L)'
;MTVDTARLAPMADAIRALSMDAVQAANSGHPGMPMGMADVATVLFAKFLRFNPSRPDWTDRDRFVLSAGHGSMLIYSLLHLSGYARPTMEDIRNFRQLGSPCAGHPENQELPGVECTTGPLGQGLAMAVGMAMAERHLNAEFGDLVDHRTWVIAGDGCLMEGINHEAIGLAGHLKLGRLNVLWDDNRITIDGN
;
A
#
# COMPACT_ATOMS: atom_id res chain seq x y z
N MET A 1 14.30 9.92 17.43
CA MET A 1 14.62 8.49 17.21
C MET A 1 15.69 8.42 16.13
N THR A 2 16.82 7.77 16.39
CA THR A 2 17.79 7.44 15.34
C THR A 2 17.27 6.25 14.53
N VAL A 3 17.35 6.35 13.20
CA VAL A 3 17.01 5.26 12.30
C VAL A 3 18.21 4.32 12.23
N ASP A 4 18.09 3.14 12.84
CA ASP A 4 19.11 2.09 12.71
C ASP A 4 18.98 1.41 11.35
N THR A 5 19.72 1.93 10.37
CA THR A 5 19.71 1.46 8.99
C THR A 5 20.19 0.01 8.86
N ALA A 6 21.10 -0.44 9.73
CA ALA A 6 21.61 -1.81 9.73
C ALA A 6 20.50 -2.83 10.04
N ARG A 7 19.51 -2.44 10.86
CA ARG A 7 18.34 -3.28 11.15
C ARG A 7 17.29 -3.24 10.04
N LEU A 8 17.14 -2.12 9.32
CA LEU A 8 16.10 -1.96 8.30
C LEU A 8 16.45 -2.63 6.97
N ALA A 9 17.73 -2.65 6.59
CA ALA A 9 18.15 -3.24 5.32
C ALA A 9 17.74 -4.72 5.16
N PRO A 10 17.97 -5.62 6.14
CA PRO A 10 17.50 -7.00 6.04
C PRO A 10 15.97 -7.14 5.96
N MET A 11 15.22 -6.20 6.56
CA MET A 11 13.76 -6.21 6.50
C MET A 11 13.27 -5.83 5.09
N ALA A 12 13.90 -4.83 4.46
CA ALA A 12 13.62 -4.47 3.08
C ALA A 12 14.02 -5.60 2.12
N ASP A 13 15.17 -6.24 2.33
CA ASP A 13 15.61 -7.37 1.52
C ASP A 13 14.70 -8.60 1.65
N ALA A 14 14.07 -8.82 2.81
CA ALA A 14 13.04 -9.83 2.96
C ALA A 14 11.81 -9.54 2.08
N ILE A 15 11.38 -8.27 1.98
CA ILE A 15 10.29 -7.86 1.06
C ILE A 15 10.70 -8.11 -0.39
N ARG A 16 11.94 -7.74 -0.76
CA ARG A 16 12.47 -7.97 -2.11
C ARG A 16 12.47 -9.45 -2.47
N ALA A 17 13.04 -10.29 -1.60
CA ALA A 17 13.14 -11.72 -1.80
C ALA A 17 11.76 -12.37 -1.94
N LEU A 18 10.83 -12.11 -1.01
CA LEU A 18 9.47 -12.65 -1.09
C LEU A 18 8.76 -12.23 -2.39
N SER A 19 8.91 -10.97 -2.79
CA SER A 19 8.30 -10.45 -4.02
C SER A 19 8.87 -11.11 -5.27
N MET A 20 10.20 -11.26 -5.36
CA MET A 20 10.85 -11.92 -6.48
C MET A 20 10.48 -13.41 -6.56
N ASP A 21 10.56 -14.12 -5.44
CA ASP A 21 10.31 -15.57 -5.38
C ASP A 21 8.86 -15.91 -5.75
N ALA A 22 7.89 -15.15 -5.23
CA ALA A 22 6.47 -15.38 -5.54
C ALA A 22 6.15 -15.09 -7.02
N VAL A 23 6.69 -14.00 -7.58
CA VAL A 23 6.53 -13.67 -9.00
C VAL A 23 7.17 -14.75 -9.88
N GLN A 24 8.38 -15.22 -9.52
CA GLN A 24 9.09 -16.27 -10.24
C GLN A 24 8.32 -17.60 -10.19
N ALA A 25 7.81 -17.98 -9.02
CA ALA A 25 7.02 -19.20 -8.84
C ALA A 25 5.70 -19.19 -9.64
N ALA A 26 5.03 -18.03 -9.69
CA ALA A 26 3.81 -17.84 -10.48
C ALA A 26 4.09 -17.73 -11.99
N ASN A 27 5.35 -17.51 -12.40
CA ASN A 27 5.73 -17.13 -13.75
C ASN A 27 4.88 -15.95 -14.30
N SER A 28 4.51 -15.03 -13.40
CA SER A 28 3.61 -13.92 -13.67
C SER A 28 3.69 -12.89 -12.54
N GLY A 29 3.75 -11.61 -12.87
CA GLY A 29 3.70 -10.52 -11.89
C GLY A 29 4.72 -9.41 -12.16
N HIS A 30 4.83 -8.49 -11.20
CA HIS A 30 5.61 -7.26 -11.34
C HIS A 30 6.61 -7.14 -10.18
N PRO A 31 7.88 -7.56 -10.36
CA PRO A 31 8.86 -7.56 -9.28
C PRO A 31 9.50 -6.18 -9.09
N GLY A 32 9.55 -5.34 -10.14
CA GLY A 32 10.28 -4.06 -10.14
C GLY A 32 9.83 -3.08 -9.06
N MET A 33 8.55 -2.69 -9.05
CA MET A 33 8.04 -1.72 -8.06
C MET A 33 8.19 -2.22 -6.61
N PRO A 34 7.83 -3.47 -6.25
CA PRO A 34 8.10 -4.00 -4.91
C PRO A 34 9.57 -3.92 -4.50
N MET A 35 10.50 -4.16 -5.44
CA MET A 35 11.93 -4.07 -5.15
C MET A 35 12.41 -2.63 -4.93
N GLY A 36 11.93 -1.68 -5.73
CA GLY A 36 12.26 -0.26 -5.63
C GLY A 36 11.71 0.39 -4.38
N MET A 37 10.46 0.05 -4.01
CA MET A 37 9.77 0.65 -2.86
C MET A 37 9.98 -0.10 -1.54
N ALA A 38 10.77 -1.18 -1.51
CA ALA A 38 10.98 -1.98 -0.30
C ALA A 38 11.55 -1.17 0.88
N ASP A 39 12.54 -0.30 0.66
CA ASP A 39 13.13 0.51 1.72
C ASP A 39 12.12 1.53 2.28
N VAL A 40 11.41 2.22 1.37
CA VAL A 40 10.39 3.22 1.73
C VAL A 40 9.26 2.56 2.52
N ALA A 41 8.74 1.43 2.03
CA ALA A 41 7.68 0.69 2.69
C ALA A 41 8.12 0.12 4.05
N THR A 42 9.37 -0.35 4.15
CA THR A 42 9.95 -0.82 5.42
C THR A 42 9.98 0.30 6.44
N VAL A 43 10.45 1.50 6.06
CA VAL A 43 10.47 2.67 6.95
C VAL A 43 9.04 3.05 7.36
N LEU A 44 8.11 3.12 6.41
CA LEU A 44 6.71 3.43 6.67
C LEU A 44 6.10 2.47 7.70
N PHE A 45 6.15 1.16 7.45
CA PHE A 45 5.53 0.15 8.31
C PHE A 45 6.24 -0.03 9.65
N ALA A 46 7.56 0.16 9.71
CA ALA A 46 8.32 -0.04 10.96
C ALA A 46 8.33 1.18 11.88
N LYS A 47 8.00 2.38 11.39
CA LYS A 47 8.22 3.64 12.13
C LYS A 47 7.04 4.61 12.15
N PHE A 48 6.20 4.64 11.12
CA PHE A 48 5.22 5.71 10.94
C PHE A 48 3.79 5.20 10.92
N LEU A 49 3.51 4.09 10.23
CA LEU A 49 2.17 3.55 10.07
C LEU A 49 1.66 3.02 11.42
N ARG A 50 0.55 3.55 11.90
CA ARG A 50 -0.12 3.06 13.11
C ARG A 50 -1.12 1.97 12.77
N PHE A 51 -0.80 0.70 13.04
CA PHE A 51 -1.70 -0.42 12.77
C PHE A 51 -1.57 -1.52 13.83
N ASN A 52 -2.52 -2.45 13.82
CA ASN A 52 -2.45 -3.66 14.62
C ASN A 52 -2.80 -4.87 13.72
N PRO A 53 -1.84 -5.76 13.42
CA PRO A 53 -2.07 -6.91 12.53
C PRO A 53 -3.10 -7.91 13.07
N SER A 54 -3.30 -7.96 14.39
CA SER A 54 -4.34 -8.79 15.03
C SER A 54 -5.73 -8.15 15.03
N ARG A 55 -5.82 -6.85 14.69
CA ARG A 55 -7.06 -6.05 14.62
C ARG A 55 -7.09 -5.24 13.31
N PRO A 56 -7.14 -5.90 12.14
CA PRO A 56 -7.26 -5.21 10.85
C PRO A 56 -8.55 -4.38 10.73
N ASP A 57 -9.54 -4.65 11.58
CA ASP A 57 -10.80 -3.94 11.74
C ASP A 57 -10.73 -2.70 12.66
N TRP A 58 -9.59 -2.44 13.32
CA TRP A 58 -9.45 -1.31 14.23
C TRP A 58 -9.78 0.02 13.53
N THR A 59 -10.83 0.69 13.99
CA THR A 59 -11.38 1.88 13.34
C THR A 59 -10.36 3.01 13.16
N ASP A 60 -9.53 3.30 14.16
CA ASP A 60 -8.61 4.45 14.17
C ASP A 60 -7.15 4.09 13.84
N ARG A 61 -6.93 2.96 13.16
CA ARG A 61 -5.62 2.67 12.55
C ARG A 61 -5.34 3.61 11.37
N ASP A 62 -4.08 3.81 11.01
CA ASP A 62 -3.75 4.45 9.74
C ASP A 62 -4.23 3.60 8.56
N ARG A 63 -4.62 4.27 7.47
CA ARG A 63 -4.97 3.62 6.20
C ARG A 63 -3.73 3.57 5.31
N PHE A 64 -3.52 2.45 4.63
CA PHE A 64 -2.47 2.29 3.62
C PHE A 64 -3.09 1.83 2.29
N VAL A 65 -2.85 2.59 1.21
CA VAL A 65 -3.34 2.26 -0.13
C VAL A 65 -2.17 2.10 -1.09
N LEU A 66 -2.11 0.94 -1.75
CA LEU A 66 -1.17 0.70 -2.84
C LEU A 66 -1.84 1.08 -4.16
N SER A 67 -1.79 2.36 -4.55
CA SER A 67 -2.40 2.83 -5.80
C SER A 67 -1.76 2.20 -7.04
N ALA A 68 -0.44 1.98 -7.01
CA ALA A 68 0.28 1.20 -8.01
C ALA A 68 0.03 -0.32 -7.79
N GLY A 69 -1.22 -0.75 -7.92
CA GLY A 69 -1.67 -2.09 -7.52
C GLY A 69 -0.97 -3.25 -8.24
N HIS A 70 -0.32 -3.01 -9.37
CA HIS A 70 0.42 -4.04 -10.11
C HIS A 70 1.56 -4.66 -9.29
N GLY A 71 2.19 -3.89 -8.37
CA GLY A 71 3.19 -4.41 -7.43
C GLY A 71 2.57 -4.98 -6.15
N SER A 72 1.47 -5.73 -6.29
CA SER A 72 0.71 -6.34 -5.19
C SER A 72 1.55 -7.16 -4.22
N MET A 73 2.62 -7.80 -4.68
CA MET A 73 3.56 -8.52 -3.81
C MET A 73 4.21 -7.64 -2.73
N LEU A 74 4.30 -6.31 -2.92
CA LEU A 74 4.75 -5.39 -1.88
C LEU A 74 3.81 -5.45 -0.66
N ILE A 75 2.50 -5.25 -0.87
CA ILE A 75 1.54 -5.26 0.24
C ILE A 75 1.37 -6.66 0.83
N TYR A 76 1.40 -7.72 0.02
CA TYR A 76 1.33 -9.09 0.55
C TYR A 76 2.54 -9.43 1.43
N SER A 77 3.74 -9.06 1.01
CA SER A 77 4.96 -9.22 1.82
C SER A 77 4.87 -8.43 3.12
N LEU A 78 4.40 -7.18 3.07
CA LEU A 78 4.25 -6.33 4.25
C LEU A 78 3.23 -6.91 5.24
N LEU A 79 2.06 -7.34 4.78
CA LEU A 79 1.04 -7.95 5.64
C LEU A 79 1.57 -9.23 6.30
N HIS A 80 2.23 -10.09 5.53
CA HIS A 80 2.84 -11.31 6.06
C HIS A 80 3.91 -11.03 7.11
N LEU A 81 4.90 -10.19 6.77
CA LEU A 81 6.05 -9.89 7.64
C LEU A 81 5.67 -9.07 8.87
N SER A 82 4.59 -8.30 8.81
CA SER A 82 4.07 -7.56 9.96
C SER A 82 3.15 -8.38 10.86
N GLY A 83 2.87 -9.64 10.52
CA GLY A 83 2.19 -10.60 11.39
C GLY A 83 0.67 -10.62 11.25
N TYR A 84 0.11 -10.16 10.13
CA TYR A 84 -1.31 -10.38 9.84
C TYR A 84 -1.57 -11.89 9.73
N ALA A 85 -2.77 -12.33 10.14
CA ALA A 85 -3.16 -13.74 10.08
C ALA A 85 -3.17 -14.28 8.63
N ARG A 86 -3.42 -13.41 7.65
CA ARG A 86 -3.31 -13.66 6.20
C ARG A 86 -2.69 -12.43 5.53
N PRO A 87 -1.89 -12.59 4.46
CA PRO A 87 -1.53 -13.85 3.83
C PRO A 87 -0.50 -14.65 4.63
N THR A 88 -0.67 -15.97 4.64
CA THR A 88 0.32 -16.93 5.11
C THR A 88 1.42 -17.12 4.07
N MET A 89 2.49 -17.84 4.44
CA MET A 89 3.53 -18.21 3.47
C MET A 89 2.98 -19.11 2.34
N GLU A 90 1.95 -19.90 2.61
CA GLU A 90 1.30 -20.72 1.57
C GLU A 90 0.52 -19.85 0.58
N ASP A 91 -0.17 -18.82 1.05
CA ASP A 91 -0.85 -17.85 0.17
C ASP A 91 0.14 -17.13 -0.75
N ILE A 92 1.28 -16.72 -0.21
CA ILE A 92 2.36 -16.08 -0.98
C ILE A 92 2.91 -17.04 -2.04
N ARG A 93 3.14 -18.32 -1.71
CA ARG A 93 3.56 -19.34 -2.70
C ARG A 93 2.51 -19.55 -3.78
N ASN A 94 1.23 -19.37 -3.45
CA ASN A 94 0.11 -19.46 -4.38
C ASN A 94 -0.26 -18.10 -5.00
N PHE A 95 0.66 -17.13 -5.04
CA PHE A 95 0.43 -15.85 -5.71
C PHE A 95 -0.09 -16.05 -7.14
N ARG A 96 -1.15 -15.31 -7.50
CA ARG A 96 -1.85 -15.37 -8.81
C ARG A 96 -2.45 -16.72 -9.19
N GLN A 97 -2.56 -17.66 -8.24
CA GLN A 97 -3.24 -18.92 -8.48
C GLN A 97 -4.74 -18.82 -8.17
N LEU A 98 -5.54 -19.64 -8.84
CA LEU A 98 -7.00 -19.63 -8.68
C LEU A 98 -7.39 -19.90 -7.21
N GLY A 99 -8.20 -19.00 -6.64
CA GLY A 99 -8.67 -19.10 -5.25
C GLY A 99 -7.65 -18.69 -4.18
N SER A 100 -6.46 -18.23 -4.58
CA SER A 100 -5.51 -17.62 -3.65
C SER A 100 -5.93 -16.19 -3.32
N PRO A 101 -5.86 -15.76 -2.04
CA PRO A 101 -6.15 -14.38 -1.68
C PRO A 101 -5.01 -13.43 -2.10
N CYS A 102 -3.83 -13.96 -2.42
CA CYS A 102 -2.73 -13.21 -3.06
C CYS A 102 -2.99 -13.08 -4.56
N ALA A 103 -4.02 -12.32 -4.91
CA ALA A 103 -4.47 -12.07 -6.28
C ALA A 103 -3.45 -11.26 -7.11
N GLY A 104 -3.72 -11.11 -8.41
CA GLY A 104 -2.82 -10.36 -9.30
C GLY A 104 -2.67 -8.89 -8.95
N HIS A 105 -3.73 -8.29 -8.40
CA HIS A 105 -3.80 -6.96 -7.83
C HIS A 105 -4.47 -7.04 -6.44
N PRO A 106 -4.26 -6.08 -5.52
CA PRO A 106 -4.88 -6.10 -4.21
C PRO A 106 -6.41 -6.02 -4.31
N GLU A 107 -7.10 -6.90 -3.60
CA GLU A 107 -8.56 -6.98 -3.54
C GLU A 107 -9.00 -6.95 -2.07
N ASN A 108 -9.82 -5.96 -1.68
CA ASN A 108 -10.18 -5.74 -0.26
C ASN A 108 -11.12 -6.81 0.30
N GLN A 109 -11.79 -7.56 -0.56
CA GLN A 109 -12.69 -8.65 -0.21
C GLN A 109 -11.92 -9.92 0.16
N GLU A 110 -10.68 -10.07 -0.33
CA GLU A 110 -9.89 -11.28 -0.20
C GLU A 110 -8.93 -11.25 1.01
N LEU A 111 -8.39 -10.07 1.36
CA LEU A 111 -7.39 -9.93 2.41
C LEU A 111 -7.70 -8.80 3.41
N PRO A 112 -7.94 -9.11 4.69
CA PRO A 112 -7.92 -8.11 5.76
C PRO A 112 -6.57 -7.39 5.80
N GLY A 113 -6.61 -6.06 5.79
CA GLY A 113 -5.41 -5.20 5.67
C GLY A 113 -5.19 -4.63 4.27
N VAL A 114 -5.94 -5.09 3.27
CA VAL A 114 -6.09 -4.39 1.98
C VAL A 114 -7.33 -3.49 2.06
N GLU A 115 -7.13 -2.18 2.02
CA GLU A 115 -8.24 -1.21 2.23
C GLU A 115 -9.21 -1.12 1.06
N CYS A 116 -8.67 -1.14 -0.16
CA CYS A 116 -9.44 -0.97 -1.39
C CYS A 116 -8.83 -1.81 -2.51
N THR A 117 -9.71 -2.27 -3.41
CA THR A 117 -9.28 -2.93 -4.64
C THR A 117 -8.59 -1.92 -5.56
N THR A 118 -7.40 -2.26 -6.04
CA THR A 118 -6.60 -1.43 -6.96
C THR A 118 -6.14 -2.26 -8.15
N GLY A 119 -5.43 -1.65 -9.10
CA GLY A 119 -5.04 -2.28 -10.36
C GLY A 119 -5.27 -1.32 -11.51
N PRO A 120 -6.52 -0.86 -11.74
CA PRO A 120 -6.77 0.30 -12.58
C PRO A 120 -6.04 1.52 -12.00
N LEU A 121 -5.11 2.07 -12.76
CA LEU A 121 -4.23 3.14 -12.32
C LEU A 121 -5.05 4.37 -11.88
N GLY A 122 -4.54 5.08 -10.88
CA GLY A 122 -5.18 6.27 -10.31
C GLY A 122 -6.30 6.02 -9.30
N GLN A 123 -7.04 4.90 -9.41
CA GLN A 123 -8.18 4.64 -8.51
C GLN A 123 -7.79 4.58 -7.03
N GLY A 124 -6.63 3.98 -6.69
CA GLY A 124 -6.20 3.89 -5.30
C GLY A 124 -5.95 5.25 -4.66
N LEU A 125 -5.32 6.19 -5.38
CA LEU A 125 -5.11 7.54 -4.86
C LEU A 125 -6.43 8.31 -4.71
N ALA A 126 -7.36 8.19 -5.66
CA ALA A 126 -8.69 8.77 -5.53
C ALA A 126 -9.47 8.20 -4.32
N MET A 127 -9.39 6.89 -4.09
CA MET A 127 -9.98 6.24 -2.91
C MET A 127 -9.35 6.74 -1.60
N ALA A 128 -8.04 6.94 -1.58
CA ALA A 128 -7.34 7.48 -0.42
C ALA A 128 -7.74 8.93 -0.08
N VAL A 129 -8.06 9.75 -1.09
CA VAL A 129 -8.67 11.07 -0.87
C VAL A 129 -10.01 10.92 -0.14
N GLY A 130 -10.87 10.00 -0.58
CA GLY A 130 -12.12 9.68 0.11
C GLY A 130 -11.93 9.21 1.55
N MET A 131 -10.94 8.35 1.81
CA MET A 131 -10.60 7.91 3.17
C MET A 131 -10.14 9.07 4.07
N ALA A 132 -9.31 9.97 3.54
CA ALA A 132 -8.88 11.16 4.28
C ALA A 132 -10.04 12.14 4.53
N MET A 133 -10.98 12.28 3.58
CA MET A 133 -12.21 13.05 3.78
C MET A 133 -13.08 12.46 4.89
N ALA A 134 -13.26 11.13 4.91
CA ALA A 134 -14.02 10.43 5.94
C ALA A 134 -13.38 10.63 7.33
N GLU A 135 -12.06 10.53 7.44
CA GLU A 135 -11.33 10.77 8.68
C GLU A 135 -11.51 12.22 9.18
N ARG A 136 -11.37 13.23 8.29
CA ARG A 136 -11.59 14.64 8.66
C ARG A 136 -13.04 14.92 9.06
N HIS A 137 -14.01 14.32 8.38
CA HIS A 137 -15.42 14.47 8.71
C HIS A 137 -15.73 13.87 10.09
N LEU A 138 -15.31 12.63 10.34
CA LEU A 138 -15.55 11.95 11.62
C LEU A 138 -14.76 12.61 12.77
N ASN A 139 -13.55 13.11 12.53
CA ASN A 139 -12.82 13.90 13.53
C ASN A 139 -13.56 15.20 13.89
N ALA A 140 -14.25 15.84 12.95
CA ALA A 140 -15.06 17.01 13.25
C ALA A 140 -16.29 16.68 14.12
N GLU A 141 -16.83 15.46 14.01
CA GLU A 141 -17.98 15.01 14.80
C GLU A 141 -17.58 14.45 16.18
N PHE A 142 -16.47 13.71 16.24
CA PHE A 142 -16.09 12.89 17.41
C PHE A 142 -14.78 13.32 18.07
N GLY A 143 -14.09 14.33 17.53
CA GLY A 143 -12.81 14.82 18.04
C GLY A 143 -11.69 13.77 17.96
N ASP A 144 -10.84 13.75 18.99
CA ASP A 144 -9.62 12.92 19.05
C ASP A 144 -9.90 11.40 19.12
N LEU A 145 -11.17 10.97 19.14
CA LEU A 145 -11.52 9.56 18.94
C LEU A 145 -11.22 9.08 17.51
N VAL A 146 -11.10 10.01 16.56
CA VAL A 146 -10.72 9.75 15.17
C VAL A 146 -9.53 10.64 14.84
N ASP A 147 -8.32 10.07 14.80
CA ASP A 147 -7.07 10.80 14.68
C ASP A 147 -6.03 10.00 13.88
N HIS A 148 -6.39 9.50 12.70
CA HIS A 148 -5.52 8.65 11.87
C HIS A 148 -5.07 9.34 10.58
N ARG A 149 -4.06 8.76 9.92
CA ARG A 149 -3.52 9.22 8.63
C ARG A 149 -3.90 8.26 7.52
N THR A 150 -3.87 8.78 6.29
CA THR A 150 -3.97 7.98 5.08
C THR A 150 -2.64 8.06 4.33
N TRP A 151 -2.06 6.91 4.04
CA TRP A 151 -0.80 6.76 3.32
C TRP A 151 -1.04 6.09 1.97
N VAL A 152 -0.38 6.57 0.93
CA VAL A 152 -0.52 6.04 -0.43
C VAL A 152 0.86 5.81 -1.03
N ILE A 153 1.06 4.67 -1.69
CA ILE A 153 2.15 4.52 -2.66
C ILE A 153 1.55 4.59 -4.06
N ALA A 154 2.03 5.53 -4.87
CA ALA A 154 1.65 5.73 -6.26
C ALA A 154 2.90 5.72 -7.15
N GLY A 155 2.75 5.31 -8.41
CA GLY A 155 3.81 5.41 -9.43
C GLY A 155 3.39 6.34 -10.56
N ASP A 156 4.27 6.49 -11.55
CA ASP A 156 4.07 7.38 -12.71
C ASP A 156 2.73 7.14 -13.42
N GLY A 157 2.41 5.86 -13.69
CA GLY A 157 1.15 5.48 -14.32
C GLY A 157 -0.10 5.93 -13.55
N CYS A 158 -0.04 5.99 -12.21
CA CYS A 158 -1.13 6.60 -11.44
C CYS A 158 -1.19 8.10 -11.72
N LEU A 159 -0.07 8.81 -11.64
CA LEU A 159 -0.03 10.27 -11.72
C LEU A 159 -0.28 10.82 -13.13
N MET A 160 -0.25 9.98 -14.17
CA MET A 160 -0.66 10.33 -15.52
C MET A 160 -2.19 10.25 -15.74
N GLU A 161 -2.92 9.51 -14.89
CA GLU A 161 -4.37 9.34 -15.04
C GLU A 161 -5.14 10.60 -14.61
N GLY A 162 -6.09 11.03 -15.44
CA GLY A 162 -6.88 12.25 -15.23
C GLY A 162 -7.60 12.29 -13.88
N ILE A 163 -8.10 11.15 -13.41
CA ILE A 163 -8.79 11.00 -12.12
C ILE A 163 -7.95 11.50 -10.94
N ASN A 164 -6.62 11.40 -11.03
CA ASN A 164 -5.74 11.85 -9.96
C ASN A 164 -5.61 13.37 -9.92
N HIS A 165 -5.66 14.04 -11.07
CA HIS A 165 -5.69 15.51 -11.10
C HIS A 165 -6.99 16.05 -10.47
N GLU A 166 -8.12 15.38 -10.71
CA GLU A 166 -9.39 15.71 -10.06
C GLU A 166 -9.32 15.49 -8.54
N ALA A 167 -8.91 14.29 -8.12
CA ALA A 167 -8.87 13.90 -6.71
C ALA A 167 -7.87 14.73 -5.90
N ILE A 168 -6.66 14.96 -6.41
CA ILE A 168 -5.65 15.80 -5.73
C ILE A 168 -6.02 17.27 -5.77
N GLY A 169 -6.66 17.76 -6.84
CA GLY A 169 -7.23 19.10 -6.87
C GLY A 169 -8.25 19.31 -5.75
N LEU A 170 -9.13 18.34 -5.53
CA LEU A 170 -10.09 18.34 -4.42
C LEU A 170 -9.38 18.24 -3.06
N ALA A 171 -8.40 17.36 -2.90
CA ALA A 171 -7.66 17.19 -1.66
C ALA A 171 -6.92 18.48 -1.24
N GLY A 172 -6.33 19.19 -2.21
CA GLY A 172 -5.71 20.49 -2.00
C GLY A 172 -6.73 21.56 -1.61
N HIS A 173 -7.88 21.63 -2.30
CA HIS A 173 -8.96 22.55 -1.96
C HIS A 173 -9.48 22.34 -0.54
N LEU A 174 -9.69 21.09 -0.13
CA LEU A 174 -10.17 20.70 1.19
C LEU A 174 -9.08 20.72 2.27
N LYS A 175 -7.82 20.99 1.90
CA LYS A 175 -6.66 21.02 2.81
C LYS A 175 -6.52 19.74 3.64
N LEU A 176 -6.59 18.57 2.98
CA LEU A 176 -6.50 17.26 3.63
C LEU A 176 -5.07 16.96 4.15
N GLY A 177 -4.66 17.63 5.23
CA GLY A 177 -3.29 17.57 5.78
C GLY A 177 -2.87 16.24 6.41
N ARG A 178 -3.71 15.20 6.34
CA ARG A 178 -3.42 13.84 6.80
C ARG A 178 -3.34 12.80 5.68
N LEU A 179 -3.49 13.23 4.44
CA LEU A 179 -3.20 12.44 3.26
C LEU A 179 -1.71 12.58 2.92
N ASN A 180 -1.00 11.46 2.88
CA ASN A 180 0.43 11.39 2.59
C ASN A 180 0.64 10.49 1.37
N VAL A 181 1.19 11.06 0.29
CA VAL A 181 1.44 10.33 -0.96
C VAL A 181 2.95 10.15 -1.13
N LEU A 182 3.37 8.89 -1.26
CA LEU A 182 4.72 8.48 -1.59
C LEU A 182 4.74 8.13 -3.07
N TRP A 183 5.38 8.98 -3.87
CA TRP A 183 5.54 8.76 -5.30
C TRP A 183 6.83 7.97 -5.56
N ASP A 184 6.68 6.79 -6.15
CA ASP A 184 7.76 6.03 -6.77
C ASP A 184 8.16 6.70 -8.11
N ASP A 185 8.93 7.79 -8.01
CA ASP A 185 9.54 8.50 -9.15
C ASP A 185 10.76 7.71 -9.66
N ASN A 186 10.48 6.56 -10.29
CA ASN A 186 11.51 5.68 -10.84
C ASN A 186 11.80 5.95 -12.32
N ARG A 187 11.03 6.87 -12.95
CA ARG A 187 11.13 7.28 -14.35
C ARG A 187 10.93 6.14 -15.34
N ILE A 188 10.19 5.09 -14.98
CA ILE A 188 9.96 3.92 -15.81
C ILE A 188 8.46 3.64 -15.88
N THR A 189 7.96 3.51 -17.11
CA THR A 189 6.64 2.99 -17.42
C THR A 189 6.78 1.68 -18.22
N ILE A 190 5.67 1.04 -18.60
CA ILE A 190 5.71 -0.20 -19.39
C ILE A 190 6.43 0.02 -20.74
N ASP A 191 6.25 1.19 -21.37
CA ASP A 191 6.84 1.50 -22.68
C ASP A 191 8.28 2.06 -22.58
N GLY A 192 8.83 2.20 -21.37
CA GLY A 192 10.17 2.74 -21.13
C GLY A 192 10.17 4.07 -20.39
N ASN A 193 11.21 4.87 -20.63
CA ASN A 193 11.49 6.16 -19.97
C ASN A 193 11.62 7.33 -20.95
#